data_AF-A0A5K0XXK5-F1
#
_entry.id   AF-A0A5K0XXK5-F1
#
_cell.length_a   1.000
_cell.length_b   1.000
_cell.length_c   1.000
_cell.angle_alpha   90.00
_cell.angle_beta   90.00
_cell.angle_gamma   90.00
#
_symmetry.space_group_name_H-M   'P 1'
#
loop_
_entity.id
_entity.type
_entity.pdbx_description
1 polymer ?
#
loop_
_entity_poly.entity_id
_entity_poly.type
_entity_poly.pdbx_seq_one_letter_code
_entity_poly.pdbx_strand_id
1 'polypeptide(L)' 'AWEGVGVVASARKLIGATNPLQAEPGTIRGDLAIQTG' A
#
# COMPACT_ATOMS: atom_id res chain seq x y z
N ALA A 1 7.01 -6.45 15.71
CA ALA A 1 6.06 -5.31 15.67
C ALA A 1 6.65 -4.27 14.71
N TRP A 2 5.81 -3.53 13.97
CA TRP A 2 6.27 -2.34 13.26
C TRP A 2 6.12 -1.15 14.21
N GLU A 3 7.22 -0.48 14.52
CA GLU A 3 7.26 0.62 15.47
C GLU A 3 8.37 1.61 15.10
N GLY A 4 8.25 2.86 15.58
CA GLY A 4 9.22 3.92 15.32
C GLY A 4 8.64 5.15 14.63
N VAL A 5 9.38 6.25 14.71
CA VAL A 5 8.98 7.53 14.11
C VAL A 5 8.87 7.38 12.58
N GLY A 6 7.73 7.77 12.02
CA GLY A 6 7.50 7.70 10.58
C GLY A 6 7.13 6.31 10.04
N VAL A 7 7.00 5.30 10.91
CA VAL A 7 6.64 3.92 10.48
C VAL A 7 5.29 3.88 9.77
N VAL A 8 4.31 4.67 10.24
CA VAL A 8 2.97 4.76 9.64
C VAL A 8 3.04 5.34 8.23
N ALA A 9 3.79 6.42 8.04
CA ALA A 9 3.94 7.05 6.72
C ALA A 9 4.66 6.13 5.74
N SER A 10 5.72 5.45 6.20
CA SER A 10 6.47 4.49 5.39
C SER A 10 5.62 3.28 5.00
N ALA A 11 4.86 2.73 5.94
CA ALA A 11 3.92 1.65 5.67
C ALA A 11 2.86 2.06 4.64
N ARG A 12 2.28 3.26 4.75
CA ARG A 12 1.30 3.75 3.74
C ARG A 12 1.92 3.88 2.35
N LYS A 13 3.17 4.32 2.24
CA LYS A 13 3.88 4.39 0.96
C LYS A 13 4.08 3.00 0.35
N LEU A 14 4.49 2.02 1.16
CA LEU A 14 4.69 0.64 0.72
C LEU A 14 3.37 -0.03 0.30
N ILE A 15 2.28 0.24 1.04
CA ILE A 15 0.97 -0.35 0.78
C ILE A 15 0.36 0.16 -0.54
N GLY A 16 0.56 1.43 -0.87
CA GLY A 16 -0.03 2.08 -2.05
C GLY A 16 -1.42 2.65 -1.80
N ALA A 17 -2.02 3.23 -2.85
CA ALA A 17 -3.31 3.89 -2.79
C ALA A 17 -4.40 2.96 -2.24
N THR A 18 -5.43 3.52 -1.58
CA THR A 18 -6.51 2.72 -0.98
C THR A 18 -7.33 1.98 -2.04
N ASN A 19 -7.60 2.65 -3.16
CA ASN A 19 -8.20 2.02 -4.33
C ASN A 19 -7.09 1.28 -5.13
N PRO A 20 -7.15 -0.06 -5.28
CA PRO A 20 -6.15 -0.81 -6.05
C PRO A 20 -5.99 -0.33 -7.50
N LEU A 21 -7.06 0.15 -8.15
CA LEU A 21 -7.00 0.68 -9.52
C LEU A 21 -6.18 1.98 -9.64
N GLN A 22 -5.88 2.63 -8.51
CA GLN A 22 -5.07 3.85 -8.43
C GLN A 22 -3.73 3.60 -7.73
N ALA A 23 -3.40 2.35 -7.39
CA ALA A 23 -2.16 2.00 -6.73
C ALA A 23 -1.05 1.83 -7.78
N GLU A 24 0.10 2.46 -7.53
CA GLU A 24 1.25 2.36 -8.43
C GLU A 24 1.84 0.94 -8.44
N PRO A 25 2.35 0.46 -9.60
CA PRO A 25 3.12 -0.78 -9.67
C PRO A 25 4.29 -0.79 -8.68
N GLY A 26 4.56 -1.93 -8.05
CA GLY A 26 5.57 -2.08 -7.00
C GLY A 26 5.08 -1.77 -5.59
N THR A 27 3.83 -1.35 -5.42
CA THR A 27 3.18 -1.27 -4.10
C THR A 27 2.38 -2.54 -3.81
N ILE A 28 2.16 -2.86 -2.53
CA ILE A 28 1.44 -4.09 -2.15
C ILE A 28 0.07 -4.19 -2.83
N ARG A 29 -0.69 -3.09 -2.87
CA ARG A 29 -2.00 -3.08 -3.53
C ARG A 29 -1.89 -3.04 -5.06
N GLY A 30 -0.89 -2.37 -5.62
CA GLY A 30 -0.68 -2.35 -7.07
C GLY A 30 -0.36 -3.74 -7.62
N ASP A 31 0.39 -4.55 -6.86
CA ASP A 31 0.88 -5.84 -7.33
C ASP A 31 -0.03 -7.02 -6.94
N LEU A 32 -0.68 -6.95 -5.76
CA LEU A 32 -1.32 -8.13 -5.15
C LEU A 32 -2.83 -7.98 -4.90
N ALA A 33 -3.40 -6.77 -4.96
CA ALA A 33 -4.82 -6.61 -4.67
C ALA A 33 -5.65 -6.90 -5.92
N ILE A 34 -6.54 -7.89 -5.81
CA ILE A 34 -7.56 -8.17 -6.83
C ILE A 34 -8.82 -7.39 -6.46
N GLN A 35 -9.22 -6.42 -7.30
CA GLN A 35 -10.49 -5.74 -7.12
C GLN A 35 -11.63 -6.62 -7.66
N THR A 36 -12.42 -7.18 -6.76
CA THR A 36 -13.69 -7.82 -7.08
C THR A 36 -14.83 -6.88 -6.67
N GLY A 37 -15.44 -6.20 -7.66
CA GLY A 37 -16.50 -5.23 -7.46
C GLY A 37 -16.78 -4.45 -8.73
#